data_AF-A0A165RZK2-F1
#
_entry.id   AF-A0A165RZK2-F1
#
_cell.length_a   1.000
_cell.length_b   1.000
_cell.length_c   1.000
_cell.angle_alpha   90.00
_cell.angle_beta   90.00
_cell.angle_gamma   90.00
#
_symmetry.space_group_name_H-M   'P 1'
#
loop_
_entity.id
_entity.type
_entity.pdbx_description
1 polymer ?
#
loop_
_entity_poly.entity_id
_entity_poly.type
_entity_poly.pdbx_seq_one_letter_code
_entity_poly.pdbx_strand_id
1 'polypeptide(L)'
;MGFSGLARWINAPSSGLDLVSENIANNYNGQTIGKWQLSVRSYRSTLSTIPGFDIPAERTMAALTMGENVFVLLEDPLAPTRADLLAHIATLDPSQPGPDPDHYRSTFLTLRPPGALEQLLTQLKGKWVPSRQSGADSSQRGSSGSHVRIEGRVWHIGSDWVVRAGTVHLGGGTHSTKGMLLEAEYKPLPVLHSQTADSASELLSNLLTAILPNVRDAKVVAVTISESQWEEVLWDREQEQDGQVEDKDEEIVDDIFVSGDRDMPAARKGDWIGLERDRRSAFLIIGALKSEGIC
;
A
#
# COMPACT_ATOMS: atom_id res chain seq x y z
N MET A 1 -2.33 16.98 -5.06
CA MET A 1 -2.20 15.85 -4.10
C MET A 1 -3.55 15.32 -3.62
N GLY A 2 -3.93 14.11 -4.07
CA GLY A 2 -5.19 13.46 -3.69
C GLY A 2 -5.09 12.92 -2.29
N PHE A 3 -6.19 12.93 -1.55
CA PHE A 3 -6.16 12.51 -0.17
C PHE A 3 -6.96 11.22 -0.03
N SER A 4 -6.31 10.17 0.50
CA SER A 4 -6.90 8.84 0.67
C SER A 4 -6.79 8.37 2.11
N GLY A 5 -7.76 7.58 2.54
CA GLY A 5 -7.90 7.12 3.91
C GLY A 5 -8.48 5.73 3.91
N LEU A 6 -7.95 4.89 4.79
CA LEU A 6 -8.31 3.49 4.89
C LEU A 6 -8.91 3.23 6.28
N ALA A 7 -10.04 2.53 6.31
CA ALA A 7 -10.68 2.04 7.51
C ALA A 7 -10.83 0.52 7.43
N ARG A 8 -10.72 -0.10 8.59
CA ARG A 8 -10.70 -1.54 8.76
C ARG A 8 -11.83 -1.93 9.69
N TRP A 9 -12.82 -2.66 9.17
CA TRP A 9 -13.94 -3.18 9.95
C TRP A 9 -13.72 -4.66 10.28
N ILE A 10 -13.18 -4.92 11.47
CA ILE A 10 -12.62 -6.22 11.85
C ILE A 10 -13.71 -7.30 11.96
N ASN A 11 -14.83 -6.97 12.58
CA ASN A 11 -15.96 -7.89 12.80
C ASN A 11 -17.13 -7.64 11.84
N ALA A 12 -16.84 -7.19 10.60
CA ALA A 12 -17.88 -6.97 9.62
C ALA A 12 -18.67 -8.27 9.34
N PRO A 13 -20.02 -8.23 9.29
CA PRO A 13 -20.82 -9.39 8.95
C PRO A 13 -20.61 -9.78 7.47
N SER A 14 -21.02 -10.98 7.09
CA SER A 14 -20.95 -11.43 5.69
C SER A 14 -21.76 -10.56 4.73
N SER A 15 -22.80 -9.89 5.23
CA SER A 15 -23.61 -8.91 4.50
C SER A 15 -23.06 -7.47 4.57
N GLY A 16 -21.90 -7.25 5.20
CA GLY A 16 -21.37 -5.91 5.45
C GLY A 16 -21.14 -5.10 4.17
N LEU A 17 -20.73 -5.77 3.08
CA LEU A 17 -20.56 -5.11 1.78
C LEU A 17 -21.88 -4.61 1.20
N ASP A 18 -22.95 -5.39 1.36
CA ASP A 18 -24.28 -4.98 0.87
C ASP A 18 -24.84 -3.84 1.74
N LEU A 19 -24.63 -3.87 3.06
CA LEU A 19 -25.00 -2.76 3.95
C LEU A 19 -24.31 -1.45 3.58
N VAL A 20 -23.00 -1.51 3.31
CA VAL A 20 -22.23 -0.33 2.85
C VAL A 20 -22.74 0.12 1.48
N SER A 21 -22.99 -0.82 0.56
CA SER A 21 -23.52 -0.51 -0.78
C SER A 21 -24.87 0.19 -0.72
N GLU A 22 -25.80 -0.29 0.11
CA GLU A 22 -27.11 0.30 0.32
C GLU A 22 -27.00 1.68 0.97
N ASN A 23 -26.13 1.84 1.98
CA ASN A 23 -25.91 3.13 2.63
C ASN A 23 -25.38 4.18 1.65
N ILE A 24 -24.37 3.83 0.85
CA ILE A 24 -23.80 4.70 -0.20
C ILE A 24 -24.86 5.09 -1.23
N ALA A 25 -25.64 4.11 -1.72
CA ALA A 25 -26.66 4.36 -2.73
C ALA A 25 -27.79 5.25 -2.20
N ASN A 26 -28.30 4.96 -0.99
CA ASN A 26 -29.50 5.61 -0.46
C ASN A 26 -29.22 6.98 0.16
N ASN A 27 -28.08 7.14 0.86
CA ASN A 27 -27.80 8.36 1.62
C ASN A 27 -26.83 9.32 0.92
N TYR A 28 -26.02 8.83 -0.01
CA TYR A 28 -24.98 9.63 -0.67
C TYR A 28 -25.17 9.70 -2.19
N ASN A 29 -26.25 9.14 -2.73
CA ASN A 29 -26.49 9.03 -4.18
C ASN A 29 -25.29 8.42 -4.92
N GLY A 30 -24.59 7.48 -4.28
CA GLY A 30 -23.37 6.92 -4.84
C GLY A 30 -23.65 5.95 -5.99
N GLN A 31 -22.85 6.04 -7.04
CA GLN A 31 -22.97 5.21 -8.25
C GLN A 31 -21.90 4.12 -8.25
N THR A 32 -22.27 2.88 -8.53
CA THR A 32 -21.30 1.78 -8.62
C THR A 32 -20.53 1.87 -9.95
N ILE A 33 -19.21 1.98 -9.88
CA ILE A 33 -18.34 2.08 -11.05
C ILE A 33 -17.81 0.70 -11.46
N GLY A 34 -17.52 -0.17 -10.51
CA GLY A 34 -16.89 -1.45 -10.82
C GLY A 34 -16.57 -2.33 -9.62
N LYS A 35 -15.79 -3.38 -9.87
CA LYS A 35 -15.32 -4.32 -8.86
C LYS A 35 -13.97 -3.86 -8.30
N TRP A 36 -13.77 -4.07 -7.01
CA TRP A 36 -12.47 -3.92 -6.36
C TRP A 36 -11.93 -5.31 -6.01
N GLN A 37 -10.81 -5.71 -6.60
CA GLN A 37 -10.25 -7.04 -6.41
C GLN A 37 -8.75 -6.92 -6.17
N LEU A 38 -8.30 -7.41 -5.01
CA LEU A 38 -6.89 -7.43 -4.63
C LEU A 38 -6.50 -8.83 -4.17
N SER A 39 -5.23 -9.17 -4.33
CA SER A 39 -4.64 -10.35 -3.71
C SER A 39 -3.36 -9.99 -2.99
N VAL A 40 -3.21 -10.44 -1.75
CA VAL A 40 -2.00 -10.26 -0.95
C VAL A 40 -1.38 -11.62 -0.67
N ARG A 41 -0.07 -11.71 -0.89
CA ARG A 41 0.75 -12.89 -0.59
C ARG A 41 1.86 -12.52 0.35
N SER A 42 2.10 -13.39 1.32
CA SER A 42 3.21 -13.22 2.26
C SER A 42 4.28 -14.26 2.01
N TYR A 43 5.53 -13.85 2.13
CA TYR A 43 6.71 -14.65 1.96
C TYR A 43 7.65 -14.43 3.15
N ARG A 44 8.40 -15.47 3.49
CA ARG A 44 9.42 -15.44 4.53
C ARG A 44 10.72 -16.03 4.00
N SER A 45 11.83 -15.51 4.49
CA SER A 45 13.16 -15.97 4.07
C SER A 45 13.56 -17.24 4.81
N THR A 46 14.11 -18.21 4.09
CA THR A 46 14.69 -19.46 4.64
C THR A 46 16.19 -19.38 4.86
N LEU A 47 16.75 -18.18 4.91
CA LEU A 47 18.18 -18.03 5.19
C LEU A 47 18.55 -18.56 6.60
N SER A 48 17.64 -18.45 7.58
CA SER A 48 17.83 -18.96 8.95
C SER A 48 17.82 -20.49 9.04
N THR A 49 17.35 -21.21 8.02
CA THR A 49 17.30 -22.68 8.03
C THR A 49 18.56 -23.33 7.46
N ILE A 50 19.53 -22.53 7.02
CA ILE A 50 20.81 -23.01 6.49
C ILE A 50 21.70 -23.43 7.66
N PRO A 51 22.13 -24.70 7.75
CA PRO A 51 23.04 -25.13 8.79
C PRO A 51 24.32 -24.26 8.81
N GLY A 52 24.68 -23.73 9.99
CA GLY A 52 25.85 -22.88 10.17
C GLY A 52 25.62 -21.38 9.99
N PHE A 53 24.42 -20.94 9.63
CA PHE A 53 24.01 -19.54 9.64
C PHE A 53 23.02 -19.30 10.77
N ASP A 54 23.44 -18.60 11.83
CA ASP A 54 22.53 -18.13 12.88
C ASP A 54 22.10 -16.70 12.54
N ILE A 55 20.96 -16.59 11.86
CA ILE A 55 20.40 -15.30 11.50
C ILE A 55 19.36 -14.93 12.56
N PRO A 56 19.60 -13.90 13.38
CA PRO A 56 18.82 -13.62 14.57
C PRO A 56 17.39 -13.13 14.27
N ALA A 57 17.13 -12.69 13.04
CA ALA A 57 15.83 -12.14 12.65
C ALA A 57 15.44 -12.55 11.21
N GLU A 58 14.20 -12.97 11.03
CA GLU A 58 13.66 -13.45 9.75
C GLU A 58 13.25 -12.28 8.85
N ARG A 59 13.67 -12.30 7.58
CA ARG A 59 13.23 -11.34 6.57
C ARG A 59 11.82 -11.68 6.10
N THR A 60 10.98 -10.66 5.93
CA THR A 60 9.60 -10.83 5.48
C THR A 60 9.35 -10.05 4.20
N MET A 61 8.41 -10.53 3.39
CA MET A 61 8.00 -9.85 2.17
C MET A 61 6.50 -10.03 1.97
N ALA A 62 5.79 -8.93 1.69
CA ALA A 62 4.37 -8.93 1.36
C ALA A 62 4.18 -8.37 -0.06
N ALA A 63 3.41 -9.07 -0.89
CA ALA A 63 3.14 -8.67 -2.27
C ALA A 63 1.62 -8.49 -2.46
N LEU A 64 1.20 -7.26 -2.80
CA LEU A 64 -0.18 -6.91 -3.11
C LEU A 64 -0.34 -6.72 -4.62
N THR A 65 -1.22 -7.50 -5.24
CA THR A 65 -1.60 -7.34 -6.65
C THR A 65 -2.85 -6.48 -6.75
N MET A 66 -2.76 -5.41 -7.55
CA MET A 66 -3.85 -4.49 -7.86
C MET A 66 -3.88 -4.27 -9.38
N GLY A 67 -4.82 -4.93 -10.06
CA GLY A 67 -4.88 -4.91 -11.52
C GLY A 67 -3.61 -5.52 -12.14
N GLU A 68 -2.90 -4.72 -12.94
CA GLU A 68 -1.65 -5.13 -13.61
C GLU A 68 -0.39 -4.87 -12.75
N ASN A 69 -0.53 -4.19 -11.62
CA ASN A 69 0.57 -3.84 -10.73
C ASN A 69 0.71 -4.85 -9.59
N VAL A 70 1.94 -5.14 -9.21
CA VAL A 70 2.27 -5.85 -7.97
C VAL A 70 3.16 -4.95 -7.13
N PHE A 71 2.70 -4.62 -5.93
CA PHE A 71 3.43 -3.80 -4.96
C PHE A 71 4.03 -4.72 -3.91
N VAL A 72 5.35 -4.65 -3.74
CA VAL A 72 6.11 -5.57 -2.89
C VAL A 72 6.76 -4.78 -1.77
N LEU A 73 6.35 -5.03 -0.54
CA LEU A 73 7.02 -4.54 0.66
C LEU A 73 7.96 -5.63 1.19
N LEU A 74 9.25 -5.35 1.17
CA LEU A 74 10.29 -6.19 1.75
C LEU A 74 10.79 -5.56 3.04
N GLU A 75 10.91 -6.37 4.08
CA GLU A 75 11.49 -5.97 5.35
C GLU A 75 12.68 -6.86 5.71
N ASP A 76 13.83 -6.22 5.88
CA ASP A 76 15.06 -6.81 6.38
C ASP A 76 15.46 -6.18 7.73
N PRO A 77 15.22 -6.86 8.86
CA PRO A 77 15.55 -6.32 10.18
C PRO A 77 17.05 -6.08 10.40
N LEU A 78 17.91 -6.68 9.58
CA LEU A 78 19.36 -6.55 9.67
C LEU A 78 19.90 -5.33 8.91
N ALA A 79 19.10 -4.77 7.99
CA ALA A 79 19.48 -3.57 7.26
C ALA A 79 19.22 -2.32 8.12
N PRO A 80 20.03 -1.26 7.95
CA PRO A 80 19.86 -0.02 8.68
C PRO A 80 18.55 0.68 8.27
N THR A 81 17.95 1.43 9.20
CA THR A 81 16.92 2.40 8.83
C THR A 81 17.57 3.65 8.24
N ARG A 82 16.79 4.46 7.52
CA ARG A 82 17.28 5.75 7.02
C ARG A 82 17.69 6.67 8.17
N ALA A 83 16.95 6.65 9.27
CA ALA A 83 17.27 7.44 10.46
C ALA A 83 18.63 7.02 11.05
N ASP A 84 18.92 5.72 11.09
CA ASP A 84 20.21 5.20 11.55
C ASP A 84 21.36 5.67 10.65
N LEU A 85 21.16 5.62 9.33
CA LEU A 85 22.17 6.08 8.38
C LEU A 85 22.44 7.58 8.50
N LEU A 86 21.39 8.41 8.56
CA LEU A 86 21.53 9.86 8.73
C LEU A 86 22.21 10.22 10.05
N ALA A 87 21.85 9.55 11.14
CA ALA A 87 22.50 9.73 12.44
C ALA A 87 23.98 9.34 12.37
N HIS A 88 24.32 8.27 11.65
CA HIS A 88 25.70 7.84 11.49
C HIS A 88 26.51 8.80 10.61
N ILE A 89 25.97 9.28 9.50
CA ILE A 89 26.58 10.30 8.63
C ILE A 89 26.86 11.58 9.42
N ALA A 90 25.94 12.01 10.28
CA ALA A 90 26.15 13.18 11.13
C ALA A 90 27.34 13.05 12.11
N THR A 91 27.80 11.82 12.38
CA THR A 91 28.97 11.56 13.24
C THR A 91 30.27 11.32 12.48
N LEU A 92 30.21 11.17 11.16
CA LEU A 92 31.39 10.89 10.33
C LEU A 92 32.15 12.16 10.00
N ASP A 93 33.47 12.01 9.85
CA ASP A 93 34.33 13.07 9.32
C ASP A 93 33.96 13.31 7.85
N PRO A 94 33.66 14.56 7.42
CA PRO A 94 33.27 14.88 6.05
C PRO A 94 34.34 14.54 5.00
N SER A 95 35.57 14.21 5.41
CA SER A 95 36.63 13.73 4.52
C SER A 95 36.58 12.23 4.22
N GLN A 96 35.75 11.45 4.92
CA GLN A 96 35.60 10.02 4.67
C GLN A 96 34.39 9.72 3.78
N PRO A 97 34.50 8.75 2.85
CA PRO A 97 33.35 8.28 2.10
C PRO A 97 32.31 7.71 3.08
N GLY A 98 31.08 8.23 3.00
CA GLY A 98 29.98 7.74 3.82
C GLY A 98 29.68 6.27 3.54
N PRO A 99 29.30 5.48 4.56
CA PRO A 99 28.85 4.12 4.35
C PRO A 99 27.56 4.15 3.54
N ASP A 100 27.52 3.29 2.54
CA ASP A 100 26.41 3.20 1.61
C ASP A 100 25.86 1.77 1.69
N PRO A 101 24.73 1.56 2.39
CA PRO A 101 24.18 0.22 2.56
C PRO A 101 23.64 -0.32 1.23
N ASP A 102 23.75 -1.63 1.04
CA ASP A 102 23.21 -2.30 -0.15
C ASP A 102 21.68 -2.10 -0.28
N HIS A 103 20.97 -2.02 0.84
CA HIS A 103 19.54 -1.71 0.94
C HIS A 103 19.16 -1.23 2.34
N TYR A 104 17.97 -0.65 2.46
CA TYR A 104 17.39 -0.22 3.74
C TYR A 104 16.49 -1.29 4.35
N ARG A 105 16.18 -1.13 5.65
CA ARG A 105 15.28 -2.01 6.39
C ARG A 105 13.97 -2.28 5.65
N SER A 106 13.33 -1.24 5.15
CA SER A 106 12.07 -1.34 4.41
C SER A 106 12.32 -0.94 2.96
N THR A 107 11.88 -1.78 2.03
CA THR A 107 12.01 -1.50 0.59
C THR A 107 10.68 -1.78 -0.10
N PHE A 108 10.18 -0.83 -0.91
CA PHE A 108 8.88 -0.97 -1.56
C PHE A 108 8.94 -0.80 -3.07
N LEU A 109 8.80 -1.94 -3.73
CA LEU A 109 9.03 -2.12 -5.14
C LEU A 109 7.70 -2.25 -5.88
N THR A 110 7.67 -1.80 -7.13
CA THR A 110 6.54 -2.01 -8.02
C THR A 110 6.97 -2.91 -9.18
N LEU A 111 6.27 -4.02 -9.37
CA LEU A 111 6.53 -5.01 -10.41
C LEU A 111 5.35 -5.13 -11.36
N ARG A 112 5.64 -5.48 -12.61
CA ARG A 112 4.67 -5.82 -13.67
C ARG A 112 5.24 -6.95 -14.53
N PRO A 113 4.42 -7.87 -15.08
CA PRO A 113 2.99 -8.08 -14.83
C PRO A 113 2.72 -8.88 -13.53
N PRO A 114 1.44 -9.14 -13.17
CA PRO A 114 1.11 -10.07 -12.09
C PRO A 114 1.76 -11.44 -12.32
N GLY A 115 2.37 -12.01 -11.28
CA GLY A 115 3.14 -13.26 -11.37
C GLY A 115 4.64 -13.08 -11.63
N ALA A 116 5.10 -11.86 -11.97
CA ALA A 116 6.51 -11.59 -12.24
C ALA A 116 7.40 -11.84 -11.01
N LEU A 117 6.91 -11.54 -9.81
CA LEU A 117 7.64 -11.79 -8.56
C LEU A 117 7.93 -13.29 -8.40
N GLU A 118 6.92 -14.14 -8.58
CA GLU A 118 7.05 -15.59 -8.43
C GLU A 118 8.00 -16.18 -9.48
N GLN A 119 7.93 -15.67 -10.71
CA GLN A 119 8.87 -16.04 -11.78
C GLN A 119 10.30 -15.64 -11.41
N LEU A 120 10.52 -14.41 -10.93
CA LEU A 120 11.82 -13.92 -10.49
C LEU A 120 12.37 -14.76 -9.33
N LEU A 121 11.56 -15.01 -8.30
CA LEU A 121 11.93 -15.85 -7.15
C LEU A 121 12.30 -17.27 -7.60
N THR A 122 11.59 -17.82 -8.58
CA THR A 122 11.89 -19.15 -9.14
C THR A 122 13.22 -19.13 -9.91
N GLN A 123 13.45 -18.13 -10.75
CA GLN A 123 14.68 -18.00 -11.57
C GLN A 123 15.91 -17.79 -10.71
N LEU A 124 15.82 -16.92 -9.69
CA LEU A 124 16.91 -16.66 -8.76
C LEU A 124 17.15 -17.82 -7.79
N LYS A 125 16.31 -18.87 -7.82
CA LYS A 125 16.23 -19.91 -6.78
C LYS A 125 16.17 -19.26 -5.39
N GLY A 126 15.42 -18.16 -5.31
CA GLY A 126 15.32 -17.32 -4.14
C GLY A 126 14.84 -18.16 -2.96
N LYS A 127 15.50 -17.99 -1.82
CA LYS A 127 15.17 -18.69 -0.56
C LYS A 127 13.95 -18.09 0.12
N TRP A 128 12.90 -17.80 -0.65
CA TRP A 128 11.64 -17.25 -0.17
C TRP A 128 10.57 -18.31 -0.28
N VAL A 129 9.91 -18.59 0.83
CA VAL A 129 8.77 -19.50 0.87
C VAL A 129 7.53 -18.71 1.23
N PRO A 130 6.39 -18.99 0.57
CA PRO A 130 5.12 -18.45 1.00
C PRO A 130 4.90 -18.77 2.48
N SER A 131 4.57 -17.75 3.27
CA SER A 131 4.30 -17.93 4.69
C SER A 131 3.07 -18.83 4.83
N ARG A 132 3.16 -19.88 5.64
CA ARG A 132 2.00 -20.68 6.03
C ARG A 132 1.57 -20.15 7.38
N GLN A 133 0.37 -19.62 7.49
CA GLN A 133 -0.17 -19.31 8.80
C GLN A 133 -0.30 -20.61 9.60
N SER A 134 0.23 -20.58 10.83
CA SER A 134 0.17 -21.64 11.82
C SER A 134 -1.27 -21.81 12.34
N GLY A 135 -2.16 -22.32 11.49
CA GLY A 135 -3.40 -22.96 11.92
C GLY A 135 -3.13 -24.43 12.24
N ALA A 136 -3.64 -24.92 13.37
CA ALA A 136 -3.26 -26.17 14.03
C ALA A 136 -3.63 -27.49 13.31
N ASP A 137 -4.07 -27.48 12.05
CA ASP A 137 -4.42 -28.70 11.31
C ASP A 137 -3.76 -28.72 9.94
N SER A 138 -2.67 -29.50 9.78
CA SER A 138 -1.97 -29.63 8.51
C SER A 138 -1.77 -31.09 8.10
N SER A 139 -2.85 -31.67 7.56
CA SER A 139 -2.80 -32.87 6.72
C SER A 139 -3.38 -32.58 5.33
N GLN A 140 -2.81 -31.63 4.57
CA GLN A 140 -3.03 -31.60 3.12
C GLN A 140 -1.86 -30.95 2.37
N ARG A 141 -1.22 -31.76 1.52
CA ARG A 141 -0.18 -31.35 0.57
C ARG A 141 -0.85 -30.72 -0.66
N GLY A 142 -0.62 -29.43 -0.90
CA GLY A 142 -1.04 -28.78 -2.13
C GLY A 142 -1.01 -27.25 -2.08
N SER A 143 0.20 -26.68 -2.19
CA SER A 143 0.48 -25.37 -2.80
C SER A 143 -0.60 -24.26 -2.78
N SER A 144 -0.78 -23.60 -1.64
CA SER A 144 -1.00 -22.15 -1.60
C SER A 144 -0.52 -21.61 -0.25
N GLY A 145 0.36 -20.60 -0.27
CA GLY A 145 0.73 -19.88 0.96
C GLY A 145 -0.46 -19.10 1.53
N SER A 146 -0.25 -18.37 2.62
CA SER A 146 -1.22 -17.42 3.14
C SER A 146 -1.56 -16.42 2.03
N HIS A 147 -2.71 -16.63 1.41
CA HIS A 147 -3.23 -15.82 0.33
C HIS A 147 -4.47 -15.12 0.84
N VAL A 148 -4.35 -13.82 1.01
CA VAL A 148 -5.47 -12.95 1.37
C VAL A 148 -6.06 -12.44 0.07
N ARG A 149 -7.38 -12.55 -0.07
CA ARG A 149 -8.10 -11.99 -1.21
C ARG A 149 -9.06 -10.94 -0.70
N ILE A 150 -9.09 -9.78 -1.34
CA ILE A 150 -10.05 -8.72 -1.05
C ILE A 150 -11.01 -8.64 -2.23
N GLU A 151 -12.29 -8.86 -1.97
CA GLU A 151 -13.34 -8.80 -2.99
C GLU A 151 -14.38 -7.76 -2.63
N GLY A 152 -14.58 -6.80 -3.52
CA GLY A 152 -15.32 -5.59 -3.22
C GLY A 152 -15.91 -4.88 -4.42
N ARG A 153 -16.40 -3.67 -4.16
CA ARG A 153 -16.99 -2.75 -5.15
C ARG A 153 -16.38 -1.37 -5.01
N VAL A 154 -16.45 -0.61 -6.10
CA VAL A 154 -16.02 0.78 -6.19
C VAL A 154 -17.24 1.65 -6.48
N TRP A 155 -17.39 2.73 -5.73
CA TRP A 155 -18.44 3.72 -5.91
C TRP A 155 -17.87 5.11 -6.17
N HIS A 156 -18.65 5.90 -6.87
CA HIS A 156 -18.48 7.34 -6.99
C HIS A 156 -19.52 8.05 -6.14
N ILE A 157 -19.12 9.08 -5.39
CA ILE A 157 -20.06 9.96 -4.68
C ILE A 157 -19.84 11.39 -5.19
N GLY A 158 -20.86 12.00 -5.80
CA GLY A 158 -20.74 13.33 -6.41
C GLY A 158 -19.77 13.35 -7.61
N SER A 159 -18.93 14.39 -7.70
CA SER A 159 -17.81 14.50 -8.65
C SER A 159 -16.45 14.17 -8.02
N ASP A 160 -16.42 14.11 -6.69
CA ASP A 160 -15.20 14.35 -5.94
C ASP A 160 -14.74 13.16 -5.11
N TRP A 161 -15.52 12.08 -5.06
CA TRP A 161 -15.23 10.97 -4.16
C TRP A 161 -15.23 9.64 -4.87
N VAL A 162 -14.17 8.87 -4.63
CA VAL A 162 -14.12 7.45 -4.95
C VAL A 162 -14.06 6.68 -3.64
N VAL A 163 -15.00 5.76 -3.45
CA VAL A 163 -15.06 4.88 -2.29
C VAL A 163 -14.88 3.45 -2.76
N ARG A 164 -14.01 2.70 -2.09
CA ARG A 164 -13.81 1.27 -2.31
C ARG A 164 -14.12 0.53 -1.02
N ALA A 165 -14.88 -0.54 -1.08
CA ALA A 165 -15.07 -1.41 0.07
C ALA A 165 -15.02 -2.85 -0.37
N GLY A 166 -14.37 -3.70 0.43
CA GLY A 166 -14.12 -5.09 0.08
C GLY A 166 -14.05 -5.98 1.31
N THR A 167 -14.52 -7.20 1.15
CA THR A 167 -14.45 -8.25 2.16
C THR A 167 -13.08 -8.91 2.09
N VAL A 168 -12.43 -9.05 3.24
CA VAL A 168 -11.12 -9.69 3.39
C VAL A 168 -11.33 -11.18 3.61
N HIS A 169 -10.84 -12.00 2.69
CA HIS A 169 -10.90 -13.45 2.76
C HIS A 169 -9.50 -14.01 2.98
N LEU A 170 -9.38 -14.91 3.95
CA LEU A 170 -8.13 -15.60 4.31
C LEU A 170 -8.27 -17.11 4.07
N GLY A 171 -7.62 -17.60 3.01
CA GLY A 171 -7.71 -19.00 2.60
C GLY A 171 -9.00 -19.36 1.84
N GLY A 172 -9.03 -20.54 1.22
CA GLY A 172 -10.07 -20.93 0.26
C GLY A 172 -11.37 -21.51 0.83
N GLY A 173 -11.71 -21.25 2.10
CA GLY A 173 -12.89 -21.82 2.77
C GLY A 173 -14.07 -20.84 2.93
N THR A 174 -15.28 -21.36 3.16
CA THR A 174 -16.52 -20.56 3.36
C THR A 174 -16.53 -19.74 4.67
N HIS A 175 -15.71 -20.10 5.66
CA HIS A 175 -15.50 -19.35 6.92
C HIS A 175 -14.22 -18.50 6.93
N SER A 176 -13.70 -18.15 5.75
CA SER A 176 -12.44 -17.42 5.58
C SER A 176 -12.54 -15.91 5.78
N THR A 177 -13.74 -15.36 5.97
CA THR A 177 -13.93 -13.91 6.09
C THR A 177 -13.30 -13.37 7.37
N LYS A 178 -12.37 -12.43 7.22
CA LYS A 178 -11.69 -11.71 8.30
C LYS A 178 -12.20 -10.29 8.49
N GLY A 179 -13.35 -9.95 7.91
CA GLY A 179 -13.99 -8.63 8.01
C GLY A 179 -13.87 -7.86 6.71
N MET A 180 -13.83 -6.53 6.77
CA MET A 180 -13.81 -5.65 5.59
C MET A 180 -12.75 -4.56 5.67
N LEU A 181 -12.37 -4.07 4.49
CA LEU A 181 -11.59 -2.86 4.26
C LEU A 181 -12.45 -1.84 3.52
N LEU A 182 -12.30 -0.58 3.89
CA LEU A 182 -12.97 0.56 3.26
C LEU A 182 -11.92 1.62 2.98
N GLU A 183 -11.82 2.07 1.75
CA GLU A 183 -10.94 3.15 1.33
C GLU A 183 -11.79 4.28 0.75
N ALA A 184 -11.50 5.51 1.15
CA ALA A 184 -12.09 6.70 0.55
C ALA A 184 -10.98 7.58 -0.03
N GLU A 185 -11.19 8.07 -1.25
CA GLU A 185 -10.29 8.92 -2.01
C GLU A 185 -11.05 10.16 -2.48
N TYR A 186 -10.48 11.34 -2.23
CA TYR A 186 -11.00 12.62 -2.69
C TYR A 186 -10.28 13.12 -3.97
N LYS A 187 -11.04 13.61 -4.96
CA LYS A 187 -10.66 14.18 -6.27
C LYS A 187 -11.31 15.58 -6.40
N PRO A 188 -10.75 16.65 -7.03
CA PRO A 188 -9.44 16.85 -7.65
C PRO A 188 -8.54 17.88 -6.90
N LEU A 189 -7.35 18.14 -7.45
CA LEU A 189 -6.14 18.64 -6.76
C LEU A 189 -5.83 20.12 -6.99
N PRO A 190 -5.96 20.95 -5.95
CA PRO A 190 -4.82 21.76 -5.50
C PRO A 190 -4.56 21.51 -4.00
N VAL A 191 -3.34 21.06 -3.72
CA VAL A 191 -2.64 21.03 -2.42
C VAL A 191 -3.52 21.18 -1.16
N LEU A 192 -4.27 20.14 -0.80
CA LEU A 192 -4.75 20.03 0.58
C LEU A 192 -3.54 19.71 1.46
N HIS A 193 -2.91 20.75 2.00
CA HIS A 193 -2.00 20.59 3.13
C HIS A 193 -2.84 20.07 4.30
N SER A 194 -2.62 18.83 4.74
CA SER A 194 -3.08 18.44 6.07
C SER A 194 -2.34 19.34 7.06
N GLN A 195 -3.05 20.29 7.68
CA GLN A 195 -2.47 21.17 8.70
C GLN A 195 -2.01 20.40 9.95
N THR A 196 -2.36 19.12 10.05
CA THR A 196 -2.02 18.24 11.17
C THR A 196 -0.96 17.22 10.75
N ALA A 197 0.07 17.09 11.59
CA ALA A 197 1.20 16.17 11.43
C ALA A 197 0.81 14.68 11.37
N ASP A 198 -0.44 14.34 11.69
CA ASP A 198 -0.95 12.97 11.82
C ASP A 198 -1.65 12.42 10.57
N SER A 199 -1.50 13.06 9.40
CA SER A 199 -1.76 12.48 8.07
C SER A 199 -3.18 11.98 7.77
N ALA A 200 -4.16 12.14 8.67
CA ALA A 200 -5.57 11.82 8.46
C ALA A 200 -6.41 13.10 8.47
N SER A 201 -6.89 13.52 7.30
CA SER A 201 -7.84 14.62 7.20
C SER A 201 -9.13 14.24 7.93
N GLU A 202 -9.58 15.09 8.85
CA GLU A 202 -10.85 14.94 9.56
C GLU A 202 -12.03 14.69 8.59
N LEU A 203 -11.94 15.25 7.39
CA LEU A 203 -12.91 15.07 6.32
C LEU A 203 -13.00 13.60 5.86
N LEU A 204 -11.87 12.88 5.73
CA LEU A 204 -11.90 11.45 5.42
C LEU A 204 -12.41 10.62 6.57
N SER A 205 -11.96 10.90 7.79
CA SER A 205 -12.42 10.14 8.95
C SER A 205 -13.93 10.30 9.14
N ASN A 206 -14.44 11.52 8.94
CA ASN A 206 -15.88 11.79 8.98
C ASN A 206 -16.62 11.05 7.88
N LEU A 207 -16.11 11.08 6.63
CA LEU A 207 -16.74 10.35 5.54
C LEU A 207 -16.73 8.83 5.76
N LEU A 208 -15.58 8.25 6.12
CA LEU A 208 -15.44 6.82 6.38
C LEU A 208 -16.37 6.37 7.50
N THR A 209 -16.48 7.17 8.58
CA THR A 209 -17.40 6.90 9.68
C THR A 209 -18.86 6.99 9.22
N ALA A 210 -19.20 7.94 8.35
CA ALA A 210 -20.57 8.13 7.89
C ALA A 210 -21.02 7.08 6.84
N ILE A 211 -20.08 6.56 6.05
CA ILE A 211 -20.32 5.45 5.10
C ILE A 211 -20.54 4.13 5.82
N LEU A 212 -19.98 3.96 7.01
CA LEU A 212 -20.18 2.74 7.79
C LEU A 212 -21.63 2.69 8.31
N PRO A 213 -22.35 1.57 8.07
CA PRO A 213 -23.69 1.41 8.60
C PRO A 213 -23.65 1.43 10.13
N ASN A 214 -24.69 1.98 10.75
CA ASN A 214 -24.82 2.01 12.21
C ASN A 214 -25.12 0.60 12.76
N VAL A 215 -24.08 -0.21 12.87
CA VAL A 215 -24.14 -1.58 13.38
C VAL A 215 -23.67 -1.59 14.83
N ARG A 216 -24.48 -2.19 15.71
CA ARG A 216 -24.11 -2.37 17.12
C ARG A 216 -22.83 -3.20 17.21
N ASP A 217 -21.92 -2.78 18.09
CA ASP A 217 -20.64 -3.45 18.36
C ASP A 217 -19.66 -3.49 17.17
N ALA A 218 -19.79 -2.61 16.17
CA ALA A 218 -18.84 -2.51 15.07
C ALA A 218 -17.44 -2.11 15.58
N LYS A 219 -16.45 -2.97 15.32
CA LYS A 219 -15.03 -2.72 15.60
C LYS A 219 -14.36 -2.18 14.36
N VAL A 220 -14.33 -0.85 14.27
CA VAL A 220 -13.76 -0.11 13.16
C VAL A 220 -12.49 0.57 13.62
N VAL A 221 -11.41 0.38 12.87
CA VAL A 221 -10.11 1.01 13.11
C VAL A 221 -9.75 1.85 11.90
N ALA A 222 -9.48 3.14 12.10
CA ALA A 222 -8.89 3.98 11.07
C ALA A 222 -7.40 3.60 10.94
N VAL A 223 -6.96 3.36 9.70
CA VAL A 223 -5.57 3.06 9.38
C VAL A 223 -4.92 4.38 8.97
N THR A 224 -4.03 4.87 9.81
CA THR A 224 -3.21 6.05 9.53
C THR A 224 -1.75 5.62 9.41
N ILE A 225 -1.02 6.26 8.49
CA ILE A 225 0.41 6.04 8.30
C ILE A 225 1.05 7.42 8.30
N SER A 226 2.04 7.61 9.18
CA SER A 226 2.76 8.88 9.23
C SER A 226 3.52 9.10 7.92
N GLU A 227 3.60 10.34 7.47
CA GLU A 227 4.33 10.67 6.24
C GLU A 227 5.80 10.25 6.33
N SER A 228 6.39 10.27 7.53
CA SER A 228 7.74 9.77 7.78
C SER A 228 7.93 8.29 7.47
N GLN A 229 6.94 7.43 7.76
CA GLN A 229 6.99 6.00 7.42
C GLN A 229 6.86 5.80 5.91
N TRP A 230 6.08 6.66 5.24
CA TRP A 230 5.94 6.63 3.79
C TRP A 230 7.21 7.10 3.07
N GLU A 231 7.83 8.19 3.55
CA GLU A 231 9.10 8.71 3.04
C GLU A 231 10.28 7.75 3.21
N GLU A 232 10.32 6.99 4.31
CA GLU A 232 11.34 5.95 4.49
C GLU A 232 11.26 4.87 3.41
N VAL A 233 10.04 4.58 2.95
CA VAL A 233 9.73 3.49 2.04
C VAL A 233 9.82 3.90 0.56
N LEU A 234 9.57 5.17 0.27
CA LEU A 234 9.69 5.75 -1.07
C LEU A 234 11.13 6.03 -1.51
N TRP A 235 12.11 5.87 -0.63
CA TRP A 235 13.51 6.19 -0.94
C TRP A 235 14.09 5.20 -1.96
N ASP A 236 14.01 5.57 -3.23
CA ASP A 236 14.58 4.81 -4.34
C ASP A 236 15.94 5.39 -4.71
N ARG A 237 17.00 4.61 -4.48
CA ARG A 237 18.40 5.00 -4.74
C ARG A 237 18.64 5.35 -6.21
N GLU A 238 17.89 4.74 -7.13
CA GLU A 238 17.98 5.04 -8.57
C GLU A 238 17.44 6.45 -8.89
N GLN A 239 16.42 6.94 -8.18
CA GLN A 239 15.89 8.29 -8.39
C GLN A 239 16.85 9.40 -7.93
N GLU A 240 17.68 9.18 -6.91
CA GLU A 240 18.71 10.16 -6.52
C GLU A 240 19.88 10.20 -7.52
N GLN A 241 20.21 9.08 -8.16
CA GLN A 241 21.26 9.04 -9.20
C GLN A 241 20.78 9.68 -10.50
N ASP A 242 19.51 9.48 -10.89
CA ASP A 242 18.91 10.13 -12.06
C ASP A 242 18.57 11.61 -11.82
N GLY A 243 18.32 11.99 -10.56
CA GLY A 243 18.08 13.39 -10.16
C GLY A 243 19.26 14.34 -10.38
N GLN A 244 20.47 13.83 -10.61
CA GLN A 244 21.63 14.64 -11.03
C GLN A 244 21.68 14.90 -12.55
N VAL A 245 20.85 14.23 -13.36
CA VAL A 245 20.87 14.33 -14.82
C VAL A 245 19.71 15.20 -15.36
N GLU A 246 18.60 15.34 -14.62
CA GLU A 246 17.39 16.05 -15.06
C GLU A 246 17.37 17.57 -14.80
N ASP A 247 18.39 18.17 -14.17
CA ASP A 247 18.54 19.63 -14.01
C ASP A 247 19.13 20.32 -15.26
N LYS A 248 18.80 19.81 -16.46
CA LYS A 248 19.01 20.56 -17.71
C LYS A 248 17.69 21.16 -18.13
N ASP A 249 17.56 22.45 -17.82
CA ASP A 249 16.61 23.40 -18.37
C ASP A 249 16.09 22.96 -19.76
N GLU A 250 14.85 22.44 -19.81
CA GLU A 250 14.08 22.48 -21.04
C GLU A 250 13.76 23.96 -21.29
N GLU A 251 14.55 24.58 -22.19
CA GLU A 251 14.20 25.85 -22.80
C GLU A 251 12.78 25.75 -23.35
N ILE A 252 11.84 26.40 -22.66
CA ILE A 252 10.46 26.57 -23.12
C ILE A 252 10.53 27.40 -24.40
N VAL A 253 10.46 26.73 -25.55
CA VAL A 253 10.24 27.38 -26.83
C VAL A 253 8.82 27.94 -26.80
N ASP A 254 8.72 29.28 -26.91
CA ASP A 254 7.48 30.04 -26.99
C ASP A 254 6.63 29.62 -28.20
N ASP A 255 5.85 28.54 -28.07
CA ASP A 255 4.72 28.26 -28.95
C ASP A 255 3.48 29.05 -28.47
N ILE A 256 3.53 30.33 -28.79
CA ILE A 256 2.38 31.21 -28.94
C ILE A 256 1.49 30.56 -30.01
N PHE A 257 0.46 29.79 -29.62
CA PHE A 257 -0.86 29.62 -30.28
C PHE A 257 -1.56 28.30 -29.87
N VAL A 258 -1.94 28.14 -28.59
CA VAL A 258 -3.11 27.30 -28.21
C VAL A 258 -3.83 27.95 -27.03
N SER A 259 -4.93 28.65 -27.33
CA SER A 259 -5.88 29.15 -26.33
C SER A 259 -7.03 28.15 -26.26
N GLY A 260 -7.08 27.32 -25.22
CA GLY A 260 -8.17 26.36 -25.01
C GLY A 260 -8.16 25.61 -23.67
N ASP A 261 -6.99 25.31 -23.10
CA ASP A 261 -6.86 24.42 -21.92
C ASP A 261 -6.03 25.01 -20.75
N ARG A 262 -5.91 26.34 -20.67
CA ARG A 262 -4.95 27.03 -19.77
C ARG A 262 -5.29 27.03 -18.26
N ASP A 263 -6.40 26.43 -17.82
CA ASP A 263 -6.79 26.43 -16.40
C ASP A 263 -6.68 25.07 -15.69
N MET A 264 -6.16 24.02 -16.35
CA MET A 264 -5.82 22.81 -15.62
C MET A 264 -4.39 22.91 -15.06
N PRO A 265 -4.20 22.78 -13.72
CA PRO A 265 -2.87 22.71 -13.16
C PRO A 265 -2.14 21.53 -13.78
N ALA A 266 -1.01 21.79 -14.45
CA ALA A 266 -0.16 20.75 -15.00
C ALA A 266 0.26 19.79 -13.87
N ALA A 267 0.11 18.48 -14.11
CA ALA A 267 0.52 17.45 -13.16
C ALA A 267 2.01 17.64 -12.82
N ARG A 268 2.32 17.86 -11.54
CA ARG A 268 3.70 18.00 -11.06
C ARG A 268 4.27 16.64 -10.67
N LYS A 269 5.59 16.46 -10.76
CA LYS A 269 6.31 15.31 -10.18
C LYS A 269 5.97 15.29 -8.67
N GLY A 270 5.34 14.22 -8.19
CA GLY A 270 4.76 14.11 -6.83
C GLY A 270 3.25 14.39 -6.73
N ASP A 271 2.55 14.64 -7.83
CA ASP A 271 1.08 14.57 -7.84
C ASP A 271 0.61 13.11 -7.83
N TRP A 272 -0.17 12.76 -6.80
CA TRP A 272 -0.62 11.39 -6.51
C TRP A 272 -1.69 10.92 -7.51
N ILE A 273 -1.28 10.71 -8.76
CA ILE A 273 -2.12 10.27 -9.85
C ILE A 273 -1.56 8.95 -10.39
N GLY A 274 -2.46 8.04 -10.78
CA GLY A 274 -2.07 6.77 -11.38
C GLY A 274 -1.27 5.88 -10.43
N LEU A 275 -0.01 5.59 -10.77
CA LEU A 275 0.79 4.57 -10.10
C LEU A 275 1.18 4.92 -8.67
N GLU A 276 1.54 6.18 -8.39
CA GLU A 276 1.94 6.62 -7.04
C GLU A 276 0.78 6.54 -6.05
N ARG A 277 -0.44 6.87 -6.51
CA ARG A 277 -1.66 6.68 -5.73
C ARG A 277 -1.85 5.21 -5.36
N ASP A 278 -1.71 4.32 -6.35
CA ASP A 278 -1.88 2.89 -6.14
C ASP A 278 -0.78 2.32 -5.23
N ARG A 279 0.46 2.86 -5.30
CA ARG A 279 1.56 2.53 -4.37
C ARG A 279 1.19 2.86 -2.93
N ARG A 280 0.69 4.07 -2.64
CA ARG A 280 0.29 4.47 -1.27
C ARG A 280 -0.87 3.63 -0.75
N SER A 281 -1.90 3.43 -1.58
CA SER A 281 -3.04 2.56 -1.26
C SER A 281 -2.57 1.15 -0.90
N ALA A 282 -1.68 0.57 -1.72
CA ALA A 282 -1.14 -0.75 -1.47
C ALA A 282 -0.33 -0.82 -0.17
N PHE A 283 0.48 0.20 0.12
CA PHE A 283 1.24 0.28 1.37
C PHE A 283 0.33 0.34 2.61
N LEU A 284 -0.72 1.16 2.57
CA LEU A 284 -1.75 1.24 3.62
C LEU A 284 -2.42 -0.11 3.86
N ILE A 285 -2.81 -0.80 2.79
CA ILE A 285 -3.50 -2.09 2.88
C ILE A 285 -2.56 -3.17 3.43
N ILE A 286 -1.32 -3.24 2.95
CA ILE A 286 -0.33 -4.19 3.46
C ILE A 286 -0.07 -3.93 4.95
N GLY A 287 0.16 -2.68 5.34
CA GLY A 287 0.40 -2.29 6.74
C GLY A 287 -0.78 -2.66 7.66
N ALA A 288 -2.00 -2.40 7.23
CA ALA A 288 -3.22 -2.75 7.97
C ALA A 288 -3.37 -4.26 8.18
N LEU A 289 -3.15 -5.06 7.14
CA LEU A 289 -3.28 -6.51 7.24
C LEU A 289 -2.14 -7.13 8.06
N LYS A 290 -0.95 -6.53 8.01
CA LYS A 290 0.24 -7.00 8.72
C LYS A 290 0.15 -6.75 10.22
N SER A 291 -0.37 -5.59 10.64
CA SER A 291 -0.55 -5.28 12.07
C SER A 291 -1.55 -6.24 12.76
N GLU A 292 -2.45 -6.85 11.99
CA GLU A 292 -3.37 -7.89 12.46
C GLU A 292 -2.81 -9.32 12.36
N GLY A 293 -1.59 -9.50 11.82
CA GLY A 293 -1.01 -10.82 11.56
C GLY A 293 -1.74 -11.62 10.46
N ILE A 294 -2.51 -10.94 9.61
CA ILE A 294 -3.24 -11.57 8.49
C ILE A 294 -2.31 -11.79 7.30
N CYS A 295 -1.29 -10.95 7.14
CA CYS A 295 -0.22 -11.12 6.16
C CYS A 295 1.16 -11.05 6.81
#